data_AF-A0A7G9FCK9-F1
#
_entry.id   AF-A0A7G9FCK9-F1
#
_cell.length_a   1.000
_cell.length_b   1.000
_cell.length_c   1.000
_cell.angle_alpha   90.00
_cell.angle_beta   90.00
_cell.angle_gamma   90.00
#
_symmetry.space_group_name_H-M   'P 1'
#
loop_
_entity.id
_entity.type
_entity.pdbx_description
1 polymer ?
#
loop_
_entity_poly.entity_id
_entity_poly.type
_entity_poly.pdbx_seq_one_letter_code
_entity_poly.pdbx_strand_id
1 'polypeptide(L)'
;MSWLTELEKVYDNTITKKSADRPAPIYHISNNASVTVVLDGKGKFIKAELIDAKSRERITTMPCTDSCASRSSGADPYPLCDKREYVYGDPEKHGMYMNLLKSWACSAFANDKVKAVYTYAAKGTLAEDLKRSGIACDDVSDFIRWSVELPGDTKPELWNDEATQNSWIQYYNSDAFDEYCKVQFTDKKDREKRIRETGLNYTDGSSTKIAAYHPAKIRHGGDKAKIISSNDTQNYTFRGRFLTDKEACQVGADATQKAHCALRWLIRRQGESLGDGLSVVTWNAAGDRLPSIVEGSGIFDYGVDFAEEGKTQKKEYETAEEFAYAMNKRLVGYYGDISNPQNIMILVIKEATPGQGRASIALYRELQNTDIVQALNNWYDGLLWYRSYWQWNKDGAGDYVHSIGTPSPKDIAECAYGERVKANQIEKTVQRLLPCILDGSAIPFDLEQQCVLSASKLLTTDKSKRNSVLETACAVYKYNRNRIKEEYQLALEENRTSRDYLYGRLLAVAHQEERAALKEMDQNRETNAMRYMQQFALRPASTWKLLYTDKLKPYRRHLKPGLAEWFEQRLQDISVLFNADDYTNDSPLSGEYLLGYMCQLKAFRKTADDTSNTNNNTEE
;
A
#
# COMPACT_ATOMS: atom_id res chain seq x y z
N MET A 1 8.71 3.67 -23.39
CA MET A 1 7.95 3.64 -22.12
C MET A 1 8.39 2.40 -21.32
N SER A 2 9.54 2.45 -20.62
CA SER A 2 10.14 1.25 -19.99
C SER A 2 9.17 0.53 -19.04
N TRP A 3 8.34 1.26 -18.28
CA TRP A 3 7.38 0.64 -17.36
C TRP A 3 6.39 -0.33 -18.02
N LEU A 4 5.96 -0.08 -19.25
CA LEU A 4 5.07 -1.00 -19.99
C LEU A 4 5.83 -2.27 -20.35
N THR A 5 7.00 -2.12 -20.98
CA THR A 5 7.81 -3.27 -21.41
C THR A 5 8.27 -4.12 -20.23
N GLU A 6 8.59 -3.52 -19.08
CA GLU A 6 8.95 -4.26 -17.88
C GLU A 6 7.76 -5.04 -17.28
N LEU A 7 6.54 -4.48 -17.34
CA LEU A 7 5.34 -5.22 -16.92
C LEU A 7 4.94 -6.32 -17.92
N GLU A 8 5.19 -6.12 -19.21
CA GLU A 8 5.01 -7.17 -20.23
C GLU A 8 5.90 -8.38 -19.91
N LYS A 9 7.17 -8.15 -19.55
CA LYS A 9 8.08 -9.23 -19.11
C LYS A 9 7.52 -9.97 -17.89
N VAL A 10 7.00 -9.25 -16.89
CA VAL A 10 6.35 -9.88 -15.73
C VAL A 10 5.19 -10.75 -16.17
N TYR A 11 4.33 -10.25 -17.05
CA TYR A 11 3.20 -11.01 -17.57
C TYR A 11 3.66 -12.31 -18.23
N ASP A 12 4.59 -12.22 -19.18
CA ASP A 12 5.07 -13.37 -19.95
C ASP A 12 5.78 -14.40 -19.07
N ASN A 13 6.53 -13.96 -18.05
CA ASN A 13 7.21 -14.82 -17.10
C ASN A 13 6.27 -15.49 -16.08
N THR A 14 5.06 -14.97 -15.88
CA THR A 14 4.16 -15.44 -14.80
C THR A 14 2.90 -16.13 -15.30
N ILE A 15 2.39 -15.79 -16.49
CA ILE A 15 1.11 -16.33 -16.98
C ILE A 15 1.14 -17.85 -17.19
N THR A 16 2.30 -18.41 -17.53
CA THR A 16 2.51 -19.85 -17.75
C THR A 16 2.76 -20.65 -16.47
N LYS A 17 2.95 -19.99 -15.31
CA LYS A 17 3.15 -20.68 -14.03
C LYS A 17 1.88 -21.45 -13.66
N LYS A 18 2.03 -22.71 -13.23
CA LYS A 18 0.94 -23.58 -12.73
C LYS A 18 0.48 -23.18 -11.32
N SER A 19 0.27 -21.89 -11.09
CA SER A 19 -0.22 -21.32 -9.84
C SER A 19 -1.51 -20.56 -10.09
N ALA A 20 -2.44 -20.60 -9.13
CA ALA A 20 -3.60 -19.72 -9.14
C ALA A 20 -3.21 -18.25 -8.89
N ASP A 21 -2.04 -18.00 -8.28
CA ASP A 21 -1.48 -16.66 -8.08
C ASP A 21 -0.70 -16.22 -9.32
N ARG A 22 -1.43 -15.78 -10.35
CA ARG A 22 -0.89 -15.23 -11.60
C ARG A 22 -1.79 -14.10 -12.14
N PRO A 23 -1.29 -13.28 -13.09
CA PRO A 23 -2.11 -12.29 -13.77
C PRO A 23 -3.31 -12.91 -14.49
N ALA A 24 -4.38 -12.12 -14.67
CA ALA A 24 -5.50 -12.53 -15.51
C ALA A 24 -5.06 -12.67 -16.98
N PRO A 25 -5.63 -13.60 -17.77
CA PRO A 25 -5.37 -13.67 -19.20
C PRO A 25 -5.70 -12.33 -19.89
N ILE A 26 -4.99 -12.01 -20.98
CA ILE A 26 -5.33 -10.83 -21.79
C ILE A 26 -6.77 -10.94 -22.30
N TYR A 27 -7.43 -9.80 -22.49
CA TYR A 27 -8.85 -9.74 -22.91
C TYR A 27 -9.81 -10.43 -21.94
N HIS A 28 -9.43 -10.49 -20.66
CA HIS A 28 -10.30 -10.91 -19.57
C HIS A 28 -10.30 -9.88 -18.45
N ILE A 29 -11.41 -9.84 -17.71
CA ILE A 29 -11.62 -8.98 -16.55
C ILE A 29 -12.22 -9.80 -15.42
N SER A 30 -12.05 -9.36 -14.18
CA SER A 30 -12.75 -9.94 -13.03
C SER A 30 -13.97 -9.08 -12.66
N ASN A 31 -15.14 -9.70 -12.57
CA ASN A 31 -16.32 -9.14 -11.92
C ASN A 31 -16.98 -10.21 -11.05
N ASN A 32 -17.92 -9.79 -10.20
CA ASN A 32 -18.72 -10.70 -9.40
C ASN A 32 -19.81 -11.35 -10.24
N ALA A 33 -20.10 -12.62 -9.97
CA ALA A 33 -21.28 -13.33 -10.45
C ALA A 33 -22.25 -13.63 -9.30
N SER A 34 -23.56 -13.65 -9.58
CA SER A 34 -24.59 -14.04 -8.60
C SER A 34 -25.09 -15.46 -8.82
N VAL A 35 -24.99 -15.98 -10.05
CA VAL A 35 -25.56 -17.29 -10.43
C VAL A 35 -24.56 -18.08 -11.27
N THR A 36 -24.42 -19.36 -10.95
CA THR A 36 -23.76 -20.36 -11.81
C THR A 36 -24.82 -21.20 -12.51
N VAL A 37 -24.82 -21.24 -13.84
CA VAL A 37 -25.66 -22.13 -14.64
C VAL A 37 -24.82 -23.30 -15.11
N VAL A 38 -25.29 -24.52 -14.84
CA VAL A 38 -24.59 -25.77 -15.17
C VAL A 38 -25.31 -26.47 -16.32
N LEU A 39 -24.57 -26.78 -17.37
CA LEU A 39 -25.03 -27.44 -18.59
C LEU A 39 -24.26 -28.75 -18.83
N ASP A 40 -24.85 -29.66 -19.60
CA ASP A 40 -24.10 -30.77 -20.19
C ASP A 40 -23.38 -30.35 -21.49
N GLY A 41 -22.51 -31.23 -22.02
CA GLY A 41 -21.81 -31.02 -23.29
C GLY A 41 -22.69 -30.80 -24.52
N LYS A 42 -24.01 -31.02 -24.45
CA LYS A 42 -24.98 -30.79 -25.53
C LYS A 42 -25.78 -29.50 -25.33
N GLY A 43 -25.47 -28.71 -24.30
CA GLY A 43 -26.22 -27.50 -23.97
C GLY A 43 -27.61 -27.80 -23.38
N LYS A 44 -27.76 -28.92 -22.68
CA LYS A 44 -28.94 -29.20 -21.86
C LYS A 44 -28.73 -28.64 -20.45
N PHE A 45 -29.75 -27.99 -19.93
CA PHE A 45 -29.77 -27.50 -18.55
C PHE A 45 -29.67 -28.66 -17.55
N ILE A 46 -28.77 -28.53 -16.57
CA ILE A 46 -28.64 -29.45 -15.44
C ILE A 46 -29.21 -28.79 -14.19
N LYS A 47 -28.65 -27.65 -13.78
CA LYS A 47 -29.05 -26.89 -12.58
C LYS A 47 -28.57 -25.43 -12.65
N ALA A 48 -29.10 -24.59 -11.76
CA ALA A 48 -28.57 -23.27 -11.50
C ALA A 48 -28.45 -23.06 -9.98
N GLU A 49 -27.38 -22.37 -9.56
CA GLU A 49 -27.05 -22.16 -8.14
C GLU A 49 -26.72 -20.70 -7.88
N LEU A 50 -27.27 -20.16 -6.78
CA LEU A 50 -26.90 -18.85 -6.27
C LEU A 50 -25.53 -18.90 -5.60
N ILE A 51 -24.75 -17.85 -5.79
CA ILE A 51 -23.45 -17.67 -5.16
C ILE A 51 -23.63 -16.71 -3.99
N ASP A 52 -23.13 -17.07 -2.81
CA ASP A 52 -23.17 -16.18 -1.65
C ASP A 52 -22.47 -14.85 -1.97
N ALA A 53 -23.17 -13.74 -1.73
CA ALA A 53 -22.66 -12.39 -1.94
C ALA A 53 -21.41 -12.10 -1.10
N LYS A 54 -21.18 -12.80 0.01
CA LYS A 54 -19.98 -12.66 0.84
C LYS A 54 -18.84 -13.60 0.43
N SER A 55 -19.10 -14.60 -0.42
CA SER A 55 -18.09 -15.56 -0.84
C SER A 55 -17.07 -14.93 -1.80
N ARG A 56 -15.79 -15.29 -1.64
CA ARG A 56 -14.74 -14.92 -2.60
C ARG A 56 -14.90 -15.64 -3.94
N GLU A 57 -15.60 -16.78 -3.97
CA GLU A 57 -15.84 -17.58 -5.17
C GLU A 57 -16.68 -16.86 -6.22
N ARG A 58 -17.38 -15.78 -5.85
CA ARG A 58 -18.13 -14.96 -6.80
C ARG A 58 -17.25 -14.22 -7.80
N ILE A 59 -15.97 -13.99 -7.48
CA ILE A 59 -15.02 -13.33 -8.37
C ILE A 59 -14.80 -14.24 -9.58
N THR A 60 -15.25 -13.78 -10.74
CA THR A 60 -15.28 -14.55 -11.98
C THR A 60 -14.43 -13.86 -13.03
N THR A 61 -13.41 -14.56 -13.55
CA THR A 61 -12.60 -14.10 -14.69
C THR A 61 -13.39 -14.36 -15.97
N MET A 62 -13.80 -13.31 -16.66
CA MET A 62 -14.68 -13.38 -17.82
C MET A 62 -14.01 -12.77 -19.04
N PRO A 63 -14.23 -13.33 -20.24
CA PRO A 63 -13.75 -12.74 -21.48
C PRO A 63 -14.39 -11.36 -21.67
N CYS A 64 -13.69 -10.46 -22.34
CA CYS A 64 -14.18 -9.14 -22.68
C CYS A 64 -13.52 -8.64 -23.97
N THR A 65 -14.23 -7.76 -24.69
CA THR A 65 -13.60 -6.86 -25.64
C THR A 65 -13.05 -5.62 -24.92
N ASP A 66 -12.07 -4.94 -25.51
CA ASP A 66 -11.51 -3.69 -24.98
C ASP A 66 -12.59 -2.62 -24.77
N SER A 67 -13.59 -2.57 -25.66
CA SER A 67 -14.71 -1.64 -25.62
C SER A 67 -15.64 -1.89 -24.44
N CYS A 68 -16.08 -3.15 -24.21
CA CYS A 68 -17.04 -3.46 -23.14
C CYS A 68 -16.40 -3.33 -21.75
N ALA A 69 -15.09 -3.64 -21.63
CA ALA A 69 -14.32 -3.47 -20.41
C ALA A 69 -14.05 -1.99 -20.07
N SER A 70 -13.95 -1.14 -21.10
CA SER A 70 -13.72 0.31 -20.97
C SER A 70 -14.98 1.15 -20.87
N ARG A 71 -16.14 0.52 -21.01
CA ARG A 71 -17.43 1.19 -21.13
C ARG A 71 -17.84 1.93 -19.86
N SER A 72 -18.26 3.19 -20.02
CA SER A 72 -18.95 3.99 -19.00
C SER A 72 -20.46 4.13 -19.25
N SER A 73 -20.89 4.06 -20.51
CA SER A 73 -22.30 4.15 -20.95
C SER A 73 -22.53 3.42 -22.29
N GLY A 74 -23.79 3.18 -22.66
CA GLY A 74 -24.19 2.50 -23.90
C GLY A 74 -24.30 0.97 -23.79
N ALA A 75 -24.76 0.31 -24.86
CA ALA A 75 -24.90 -1.15 -24.94
C ALA A 75 -23.67 -1.78 -25.61
N ASP A 76 -23.06 -2.77 -24.97
CA ASP A 76 -21.91 -3.53 -25.45
C ASP A 76 -21.79 -4.80 -24.60
N PRO A 77 -22.13 -5.99 -25.13
CA PRO A 77 -22.19 -7.21 -24.34
C PRO A 77 -20.80 -7.75 -24.00
N TYR A 78 -20.70 -8.42 -22.86
CA TYR A 78 -19.61 -9.34 -22.57
C TYR A 78 -19.86 -10.67 -23.32
N PRO A 79 -18.82 -11.35 -23.84
CA PRO A 79 -18.98 -12.44 -24.81
C PRO A 79 -19.58 -13.73 -24.24
N LEU A 80 -19.48 -13.95 -22.92
CA LEU A 80 -19.83 -15.23 -22.31
C LEU A 80 -20.68 -15.03 -21.05
N CYS A 81 -20.08 -14.42 -20.03
CA CYS A 81 -20.74 -14.08 -18.77
C CYS A 81 -21.18 -12.62 -18.84
N ASP A 82 -22.47 -12.35 -18.62
CA ASP A 82 -22.99 -10.99 -18.59
C ASP A 82 -24.13 -10.85 -17.56
N LYS A 83 -24.58 -9.62 -17.34
CA LYS A 83 -25.73 -9.29 -16.50
C LYS A 83 -27.02 -9.82 -17.12
N ARG A 84 -28.02 -10.02 -16.26
CA ARG A 84 -29.37 -10.44 -16.63
C ARG A 84 -29.93 -9.76 -17.88
N GLU A 85 -29.77 -8.45 -17.99
CA GLU A 85 -30.27 -7.67 -19.13
C GLU A 85 -29.72 -8.12 -20.49
N TYR A 86 -28.49 -8.63 -20.56
CA TYR A 86 -27.89 -9.17 -21.79
C TYR A 86 -28.21 -10.66 -21.97
N VAL A 87 -28.27 -11.44 -20.89
CA VAL A 87 -28.40 -12.90 -21.03
C VAL A 87 -29.85 -13.33 -21.31
N TYR A 88 -30.86 -12.66 -20.76
CA TYR A 88 -32.27 -12.98 -21.04
C TYR A 88 -33.29 -11.86 -20.77
N GLY A 89 -32.85 -10.65 -20.38
CA GLY A 89 -33.73 -9.60 -19.88
C GLY A 89 -34.24 -8.61 -20.94
N ASP A 90 -33.33 -7.84 -21.55
CA ASP A 90 -33.66 -6.78 -22.51
C ASP A 90 -33.49 -7.32 -23.95
N PRO A 91 -34.50 -7.24 -24.82
CA PRO A 91 -34.44 -7.85 -26.15
C PRO A 91 -33.32 -7.32 -27.06
N GLU A 92 -33.02 -6.03 -27.00
CA GLU A 92 -31.99 -5.41 -27.85
C GLU A 92 -30.60 -5.82 -27.37
N LYS A 93 -30.34 -5.67 -26.06
CA LYS A 93 -29.08 -6.10 -25.42
C LYS A 93 -28.87 -7.61 -25.58
N HIS A 94 -29.93 -8.40 -25.45
CA HIS A 94 -29.89 -9.83 -25.67
C HIS A 94 -29.55 -10.20 -27.11
N GLY A 95 -30.13 -9.51 -28.09
CA GLY A 95 -29.77 -9.67 -29.49
C GLY A 95 -28.27 -9.42 -29.73
N MET A 96 -27.71 -8.35 -29.15
CA MET A 96 -26.28 -8.06 -29.25
C MET A 96 -25.43 -9.18 -28.62
N TYR A 97 -25.80 -9.64 -27.42
CA TYR A 97 -25.12 -10.74 -26.73
C TYR A 97 -25.14 -12.03 -27.55
N MET A 98 -26.30 -12.40 -28.07
CA MET A 98 -26.47 -13.62 -28.87
C MET A 98 -25.71 -13.56 -30.19
N ASN A 99 -25.65 -12.41 -30.85
CA ASN A 99 -24.86 -12.25 -32.08
C ASN A 99 -23.36 -12.43 -31.82
N LEU A 100 -22.84 -11.83 -30.73
CA LEU A 100 -21.45 -11.98 -30.34
C LEU A 100 -21.11 -13.44 -29.98
N LEU A 101 -21.93 -14.04 -29.11
CA LEU A 101 -21.76 -15.43 -28.67
C LEU A 101 -21.86 -16.41 -29.85
N LYS A 102 -22.83 -16.21 -30.75
CA LYS A 102 -22.98 -17.00 -31.98
C LYS A 102 -21.74 -16.92 -32.84
N SER A 103 -21.23 -15.71 -33.08
CA SER A 103 -20.07 -15.51 -33.95
C SER A 103 -18.83 -16.21 -33.39
N TRP A 104 -18.62 -16.15 -32.07
CA TRP A 104 -17.57 -16.92 -31.43
C TRP A 104 -17.82 -18.43 -31.55
N ALA A 105 -19.00 -18.92 -31.16
CA ALA A 105 -19.36 -20.34 -31.15
C ALA A 105 -19.31 -21.01 -32.55
N CYS A 106 -19.55 -20.25 -33.62
CA CYS A 106 -19.46 -20.71 -35.00
C CYS A 106 -18.07 -20.53 -35.62
N SER A 107 -17.12 -19.89 -34.92
CA SER A 107 -15.76 -19.72 -35.41
C SER A 107 -14.92 -21.01 -35.28
N ALA A 108 -13.81 -21.08 -36.01
CA ALA A 108 -12.85 -22.18 -35.91
C ALA A 108 -12.16 -22.26 -34.53
N PHE A 109 -12.27 -21.23 -33.70
CA PHE A 109 -11.60 -21.14 -32.40
C PHE A 109 -12.47 -21.67 -31.26
N ALA A 110 -13.79 -21.84 -31.43
CA ALA A 110 -14.69 -22.25 -30.37
C ALA A 110 -14.48 -23.70 -29.94
N ASN A 111 -14.36 -23.90 -28.63
CA ASN A 111 -14.40 -25.22 -28.03
C ASN A 111 -15.85 -25.70 -27.79
N ASP A 112 -16.01 -26.96 -27.39
CA ASP A 112 -17.33 -27.56 -27.24
C ASP A 112 -18.14 -26.98 -26.08
N LYS A 113 -17.48 -26.41 -25.06
CA LYS A 113 -18.16 -25.73 -23.94
C LYS A 113 -18.84 -24.45 -24.40
N VAL A 114 -18.15 -23.63 -25.19
CA VAL A 114 -18.72 -22.39 -25.76
C VAL A 114 -19.90 -22.73 -26.68
N LYS A 115 -19.79 -23.79 -27.48
CA LYS A 115 -20.90 -24.27 -28.34
C LYS A 115 -22.09 -24.75 -27.52
N ALA A 116 -21.87 -25.44 -26.40
CA ALA A 116 -22.91 -25.87 -25.49
C ALA A 116 -23.66 -24.68 -24.86
N VAL A 117 -22.93 -23.65 -24.41
CA VAL A 117 -23.51 -22.40 -23.88
C VAL A 117 -24.35 -21.70 -24.95
N TYR A 118 -23.83 -21.54 -26.17
CA TYR A 118 -24.60 -20.95 -27.27
C TYR A 118 -25.87 -21.74 -27.59
N THR A 119 -25.76 -23.07 -27.67
CA THR A 119 -26.88 -23.98 -27.96
C THR A 119 -27.98 -23.87 -26.90
N TYR A 120 -27.61 -23.71 -25.63
CA TYR A 120 -28.56 -23.47 -24.55
C TYR A 120 -29.17 -22.07 -24.62
N ALA A 121 -28.33 -21.02 -24.69
CA ALA A 121 -28.78 -19.64 -24.70
C ALA A 121 -29.73 -19.34 -25.86
N ALA A 122 -29.51 -19.95 -27.03
CA ALA A 122 -30.38 -19.83 -28.20
C ALA A 122 -31.81 -20.36 -28.00
N LYS A 123 -32.06 -21.16 -26.96
CA LYS A 123 -33.42 -21.64 -26.61
C LYS A 123 -34.26 -20.56 -25.93
N GLY A 124 -33.64 -19.57 -25.30
CA GLY A 124 -34.35 -18.49 -24.59
C GLY A 124 -35.08 -18.92 -23.32
N THR A 125 -34.76 -20.09 -22.73
CA THR A 125 -35.50 -20.65 -21.58
C THR A 125 -34.92 -20.31 -20.21
N LEU A 126 -33.79 -19.59 -20.14
CA LEU A 126 -33.05 -19.39 -18.89
C LEU A 126 -33.90 -18.75 -17.78
N ALA A 127 -34.76 -17.79 -18.11
CA ALA A 127 -35.65 -17.17 -17.12
C ALA A 127 -36.55 -18.18 -16.41
N GLU A 128 -37.09 -19.15 -17.17
CA GLU A 128 -37.92 -20.22 -16.62
C GLU A 128 -37.10 -21.23 -15.82
N ASP A 129 -35.91 -21.58 -16.31
CA ASP A 129 -35.02 -22.55 -15.66
C ASP A 129 -34.50 -22.02 -14.32
N LEU A 130 -34.18 -20.73 -14.22
CA LEU A 130 -33.82 -20.08 -12.96
C LEU A 130 -34.99 -20.10 -11.96
N LYS A 131 -36.20 -19.78 -12.42
CA LYS A 131 -37.40 -19.83 -11.58
C LYS A 131 -37.68 -21.25 -11.08
N ARG A 132 -37.52 -22.27 -11.93
CA ARG A 132 -37.65 -23.70 -11.54
C ARG A 132 -36.58 -24.12 -10.54
N SER A 133 -35.41 -23.48 -10.57
CA SER A 133 -34.31 -23.70 -9.62
C SER A 133 -34.47 -22.91 -8.32
N GLY A 134 -35.59 -22.19 -8.13
CA GLY A 134 -35.87 -21.40 -6.92
C GLY A 134 -35.11 -20.08 -6.85
N ILE A 135 -34.55 -19.60 -7.97
CA ILE A 135 -33.80 -18.34 -8.04
C ILE A 135 -34.74 -17.23 -8.50
N ALA A 136 -34.97 -16.23 -7.64
CA ALA A 136 -35.81 -15.09 -8.00
C ALA A 136 -35.03 -14.11 -8.90
N CYS A 137 -35.78 -13.31 -9.66
CA CYS A 137 -35.16 -12.33 -10.57
C CYS A 137 -34.30 -11.30 -9.82
N ASP A 138 -34.70 -10.93 -8.61
CA ASP A 138 -34.00 -9.95 -7.77
C ASP A 138 -32.71 -10.52 -7.14
N ASP A 139 -32.55 -11.84 -7.09
CA ASP A 139 -31.33 -12.50 -6.63
C ASP A 139 -30.19 -12.40 -7.67
N VAL A 140 -30.54 -12.14 -8.95
CA VAL A 140 -29.60 -12.02 -10.07
C VAL A 140 -29.13 -10.57 -10.23
N SER A 141 -28.40 -10.09 -9.22
CA SER A 141 -27.95 -8.69 -9.15
C SER A 141 -26.65 -8.38 -9.92
N ASP A 142 -25.80 -9.38 -10.15
CA ASP A 142 -24.55 -9.27 -10.92
C ASP A 142 -24.57 -10.12 -12.21
N PHE A 143 -23.42 -10.69 -12.57
CA PHE A 143 -23.22 -11.49 -13.76
C PHE A 143 -23.74 -12.92 -13.57
N ILE A 144 -24.16 -13.52 -14.67
CA ILE A 144 -24.45 -14.95 -14.77
C ILE A 144 -23.21 -15.62 -15.38
N ARG A 145 -22.73 -16.70 -14.76
CA ARG A 145 -21.59 -17.48 -15.24
C ARG A 145 -21.97 -18.91 -15.59
N TRP A 146 -21.16 -19.54 -16.43
CA TRP A 146 -21.47 -20.84 -17.04
C TRP A 146 -20.48 -21.92 -16.62
N SER A 147 -21.00 -23.10 -16.34
CA SER A 147 -20.26 -24.34 -16.14
C SER A 147 -20.79 -25.39 -17.12
N VAL A 148 -19.91 -26.14 -17.77
CA VAL A 148 -20.28 -27.18 -18.75
C VAL A 148 -19.58 -28.49 -18.39
N GLU A 149 -20.38 -29.50 -18.07
CA GLU A 149 -19.90 -30.84 -17.74
C GLU A 149 -19.70 -31.67 -19.01
N LEU A 150 -18.43 -32.02 -19.27
CA LEU A 150 -18.03 -32.93 -20.34
C LEU A 150 -17.52 -34.25 -19.73
N PRO A 151 -17.78 -35.42 -20.36
CA PRO A 151 -17.22 -36.69 -19.89
C PRO A 151 -15.69 -36.65 -19.80
N GLY A 152 -15.14 -36.92 -18.61
CA GLY A 152 -13.70 -36.94 -18.35
C GLY A 152 -13.05 -35.55 -18.19
N ASP A 153 -13.83 -34.46 -18.23
CA ASP A 153 -13.32 -33.12 -17.98
C ASP A 153 -13.20 -32.82 -16.49
N THR A 154 -12.08 -32.22 -16.11
CA THR A 154 -11.77 -31.84 -14.74
C THR A 154 -11.97 -30.34 -14.47
N LYS A 155 -12.32 -29.56 -15.51
CA LYS A 155 -12.49 -28.10 -15.42
C LYS A 155 -13.84 -27.65 -16.03
N PRO A 156 -14.98 -28.07 -15.47
CA PRO A 156 -16.29 -27.70 -16.03
C PRO A 156 -16.56 -26.18 -15.94
N GLU A 157 -15.87 -25.47 -15.05
CA GLU A 157 -15.98 -24.03 -14.84
C GLU A 157 -15.29 -23.22 -15.95
N LEU A 158 -16.06 -22.61 -16.86
CA LEU A 158 -15.50 -21.91 -18.03
C LEU A 158 -14.61 -20.72 -17.65
N TRP A 159 -14.83 -20.09 -16.50
CA TRP A 159 -14.03 -18.96 -16.02
C TRP A 159 -12.63 -19.37 -15.53
N ASN A 160 -12.41 -20.66 -15.24
CA ASN A 160 -11.15 -21.25 -14.82
C ASN A 160 -10.52 -22.16 -15.89
N ASP A 161 -11.19 -22.33 -17.04
CA ASP A 161 -10.75 -23.20 -18.13
C ASP A 161 -9.84 -22.47 -19.12
N GLU A 162 -8.54 -22.75 -19.05
CA GLU A 162 -7.51 -22.18 -19.94
C GLU A 162 -7.80 -22.43 -21.43
N ALA A 163 -8.42 -23.55 -21.79
CA ALA A 163 -8.78 -23.83 -23.18
C ALA A 163 -9.87 -22.87 -23.67
N THR A 164 -10.85 -22.57 -22.82
CA THR A 164 -11.91 -21.58 -23.10
C THR A 164 -11.35 -20.16 -23.14
N GLN A 165 -10.45 -19.81 -22.22
CA GLN A 165 -9.79 -18.50 -22.21
C GLN A 165 -8.95 -18.27 -23.48
N ASN A 166 -8.14 -19.26 -23.88
CA ASN A 166 -7.34 -19.20 -25.10
C ASN A 166 -8.20 -19.18 -26.37
N SER A 167 -9.32 -19.91 -26.38
CA SER A 167 -10.32 -19.87 -27.45
C SER A 167 -10.83 -18.44 -27.71
N TRP A 168 -11.14 -17.69 -26.63
CA TRP A 168 -11.56 -16.28 -26.75
C TRP A 168 -10.42 -15.40 -27.26
N ILE A 169 -9.22 -15.53 -26.70
CA ILE A 169 -8.04 -14.72 -27.10
C ILE A 169 -7.75 -14.88 -28.59
N GLN A 170 -7.77 -16.12 -29.10
CA GLN A 170 -7.54 -16.40 -30.51
C GLN A 170 -8.66 -15.82 -31.39
N TYR A 171 -9.92 -16.02 -31.02
CA TYR A 171 -11.05 -15.46 -31.75
C TYR A 171 -11.00 -13.93 -31.81
N TYR A 172 -10.81 -13.26 -30.66
CA TYR A 172 -10.80 -11.79 -30.58
C TYR A 172 -9.64 -11.15 -31.38
N ASN A 173 -8.52 -11.86 -31.55
CA ASN A 173 -7.40 -11.41 -32.37
C ASN A 173 -7.52 -11.80 -33.86
N SER A 174 -8.52 -12.61 -34.24
CA SER A 174 -8.66 -13.15 -35.60
C SER A 174 -9.42 -12.25 -36.57
N ASP A 175 -9.24 -12.50 -37.87
CA ASP A 175 -10.02 -11.86 -38.94
C ASP A 175 -11.52 -12.20 -38.87
N ALA A 176 -11.88 -13.34 -38.27
CA ALA A 176 -13.27 -13.73 -38.07
C ALA A 176 -14.00 -12.76 -37.12
N PHE A 177 -13.32 -12.26 -36.09
CA PHE A 177 -13.89 -11.23 -35.21
C PHE A 177 -14.00 -9.87 -35.91
N ASP A 178 -13.02 -9.53 -36.75
CA ASP A 178 -13.07 -8.30 -37.56
C ASP A 178 -14.24 -8.34 -38.55
N GLU A 179 -14.51 -9.49 -39.17
CA GLU A 179 -15.65 -9.69 -40.06
C GLU A 179 -16.99 -9.61 -39.32
N TYR A 180 -17.10 -10.23 -38.15
CA TYR A 180 -18.23 -10.04 -37.25
C TYR A 180 -18.50 -8.56 -36.99
N CYS A 181 -17.45 -7.78 -36.67
CA CYS A 181 -17.60 -6.36 -36.40
C CYS A 181 -18.09 -5.57 -37.62
N LYS A 182 -17.64 -5.92 -38.84
CA LYS A 182 -18.10 -5.26 -40.08
C LYS A 182 -19.58 -5.49 -40.35
N VAL A 183 -20.08 -6.69 -40.04
CA VAL A 183 -21.50 -7.05 -40.21
C VAL A 183 -22.35 -6.43 -39.10
N GLN A 184 -21.89 -6.52 -37.85
CA GLN A 184 -22.66 -6.08 -36.68
C GLN A 184 -22.73 -4.55 -36.54
N PHE A 185 -21.69 -3.82 -36.95
CA PHE A 185 -21.58 -2.37 -36.75
C PHE A 185 -21.47 -1.66 -38.10
N THR A 186 -22.50 -0.90 -38.46
CA THR A 186 -22.56 -0.12 -39.71
C THR A 186 -21.83 1.23 -39.59
N ASP A 187 -21.85 1.84 -38.40
CA ASP A 187 -21.16 3.10 -38.14
C ASP A 187 -19.63 2.91 -38.10
N LYS A 188 -18.91 3.80 -38.79
CA LYS A 188 -17.45 3.74 -38.90
C LYS A 188 -16.77 3.89 -37.54
N LYS A 189 -17.25 4.81 -36.68
CA LYS A 189 -16.64 5.03 -35.36
C LYS A 189 -16.86 3.84 -34.45
N ASP A 190 -18.00 3.15 -34.56
CA ASP A 190 -18.24 1.93 -33.78
C ASP A 190 -17.39 0.74 -34.23
N ARG A 191 -17.04 0.67 -35.52
CA ARG A 191 -16.06 -0.31 -36.02
C ARG A 191 -14.65 0.00 -35.54
N GLU A 192 -14.21 1.26 -35.59
CA GLU A 192 -12.88 1.69 -35.14
C GLU A 192 -12.62 1.44 -33.64
N LYS A 193 -13.70 1.29 -32.84
CA LYS A 193 -13.61 0.89 -31.43
C LYS A 193 -13.26 -0.58 -31.21
N ARG A 194 -13.44 -1.45 -32.21
CA ARG A 194 -13.40 -2.91 -32.08
C ARG A 194 -12.42 -3.58 -33.05
N ILE A 195 -12.39 -3.11 -34.30
CA ILE A 195 -11.44 -3.53 -35.31
C ILE A 195 -10.14 -2.76 -35.07
N ARG A 196 -9.07 -3.51 -34.79
CA ARG A 196 -7.77 -2.93 -34.44
C ARG A 196 -6.87 -2.86 -35.66
N GLU A 197 -6.45 -1.65 -35.98
CA GLU A 197 -5.54 -1.39 -37.10
C GLU A 197 -4.09 -1.75 -36.74
N THR A 198 -3.34 -2.20 -37.73
CA THR A 198 -1.89 -2.39 -37.58
C THR A 198 -1.20 -1.03 -37.62
N GLY A 199 -0.36 -0.77 -36.63
CA GLY A 199 0.42 0.47 -36.50
C GLY A 199 1.74 0.24 -35.78
N LEU A 200 2.41 1.33 -35.42
CA LEU A 200 3.70 1.28 -34.72
C LEU A 200 3.44 1.24 -33.21
N ASN A 201 3.95 0.23 -32.52
CA ASN A 201 3.91 0.16 -31.06
C ASN A 201 5.03 1.02 -30.47
N TYR A 202 4.69 2.11 -29.78
CA TYR A 202 5.70 3.03 -29.23
C TYR A 202 6.41 2.47 -27.98
N THR A 203 6.01 1.30 -27.47
CA THR A 203 6.71 0.67 -26.33
C THR A 203 8.03 0.03 -26.75
N ASP A 204 8.04 -0.66 -27.90
CA ASP A 204 9.17 -1.47 -28.37
C ASP A 204 9.55 -1.23 -29.85
N GLY A 205 8.79 -0.43 -30.60
CA GLY A 205 9.02 -0.13 -32.01
C GLY A 205 8.51 -1.19 -33.00
N SER A 206 7.80 -2.22 -32.53
CA SER A 206 7.25 -3.28 -33.39
C SER A 206 5.97 -2.84 -34.13
N SER A 207 5.64 -3.51 -35.24
CA SER A 207 4.36 -3.29 -35.94
C SER A 207 3.32 -4.28 -35.44
N THR A 208 2.25 -3.78 -34.82
CA THR A 208 1.23 -4.62 -34.13
C THR A 208 -0.18 -4.03 -34.27
N LYS A 209 -1.21 -4.80 -33.90
CA LYS A 209 -2.58 -4.28 -33.73
C LYS A 209 -2.60 -3.26 -32.58
N ILE A 210 -2.96 -2.00 -32.86
CA ILE A 210 -2.94 -0.91 -31.88
C ILE A 210 -4.21 -0.91 -31.02
N ALA A 211 -4.04 -0.65 -29.73
CA ALA A 211 -5.13 -0.55 -28.78
C ALA A 211 -6.01 0.69 -29.07
N ALA A 212 -7.32 0.48 -29.21
CA ALA A 212 -8.30 1.59 -29.21
C ALA A 212 -8.63 2.05 -27.78
N TYR A 213 -8.51 1.14 -26.81
CA TYR A 213 -8.75 1.43 -25.40
C TYR A 213 -7.68 0.80 -24.51
N HIS A 214 -7.31 1.52 -23.46
CA HIS A 214 -6.46 1.00 -22.40
C HIS A 214 -7.27 0.56 -21.18
N PRO A 215 -6.84 -0.51 -20.48
CA PRO A 215 -7.57 -1.05 -19.33
C PRO A 215 -7.74 -0.04 -18.18
N ALA A 216 -8.91 -0.06 -17.54
CA ALA A 216 -9.18 0.60 -16.26
C ALA A 216 -9.00 -0.38 -15.08
N LYS A 217 -9.50 -0.01 -13.89
CA LYS A 217 -9.51 -0.84 -12.67
C LYS A 217 -8.11 -1.23 -12.18
N ILE A 218 -7.16 -0.30 -12.25
CA ILE A 218 -5.75 -0.59 -12.04
C ILE A 218 -5.46 -0.87 -10.57
N ARG A 219 -6.00 -0.07 -9.65
CA ARG A 219 -5.71 -0.21 -8.21
C ARG A 219 -6.64 -1.22 -7.51
N HIS A 220 -7.93 -1.22 -7.86
CA HIS A 220 -8.92 -2.17 -7.33
C HIS A 220 -10.11 -2.34 -8.28
N GLY A 221 -10.98 -3.34 -8.03
CA GLY A 221 -12.08 -3.71 -8.95
C GLY A 221 -13.16 -2.64 -9.17
N GLY A 222 -13.29 -1.68 -8.26
CA GLY A 222 -14.18 -0.53 -8.37
C GLY A 222 -13.56 0.70 -9.05
N ASP A 223 -12.23 0.70 -9.22
CA ASP A 223 -11.48 1.83 -9.77
C ASP A 223 -11.82 2.04 -11.26
N LYS A 224 -12.10 3.28 -11.65
CA LYS A 224 -12.37 3.63 -13.06
C LYS A 224 -11.22 4.41 -13.69
N ALA A 225 -10.17 4.68 -12.93
CA ALA A 225 -9.01 5.39 -13.41
C ALA A 225 -8.24 4.60 -14.47
N LYS A 226 -7.79 5.34 -15.50
CA LYS A 226 -6.87 4.88 -16.53
C LYS A 226 -5.57 5.67 -16.45
N ILE A 227 -4.43 4.99 -16.65
CA ILE A 227 -3.12 5.65 -16.81
C ILE A 227 -3.01 6.28 -18.20
N ILE A 228 -3.51 5.59 -19.23
CA ILE A 228 -3.54 6.06 -20.61
C ILE A 228 -5.00 6.23 -21.04
N SER A 229 -5.37 7.42 -21.50
CA SER A 229 -6.72 7.72 -21.97
C SER A 229 -6.72 8.80 -23.05
N SER A 230 -7.50 8.60 -24.11
CA SER A 230 -7.64 9.56 -25.22
C SER A 230 -9.10 9.94 -25.53
N ASN A 231 -10.00 9.78 -24.55
CA ASN A 231 -11.44 9.93 -24.75
C ASN A 231 -11.94 11.38 -24.86
N ASP A 232 -11.07 12.38 -24.73
CA ASP A 232 -11.42 13.79 -24.84
C ASP A 232 -11.07 14.34 -26.23
N THR A 233 -12.06 14.34 -27.10
CA THR A 233 -11.99 14.91 -28.45
C THR A 233 -12.52 16.34 -28.50
N GLN A 234 -12.87 16.96 -27.37
CA GLN A 234 -13.44 18.32 -27.34
C GLN A 234 -12.42 19.36 -26.87
N ASN A 235 -11.57 19.01 -25.90
CA ASN A 235 -10.53 19.91 -25.40
C ASN A 235 -9.16 19.63 -26.01
N TYR A 236 -8.14 20.30 -25.48
CA TYR A 236 -6.74 20.23 -25.93
C TYR A 236 -5.96 19.05 -25.34
N THR A 237 -6.59 17.88 -25.14
CA THR A 237 -5.90 16.69 -24.59
C THR A 237 -4.77 16.24 -25.53
N PHE A 238 -4.99 16.27 -26.84
CA PHE A 238 -3.96 16.10 -27.88
C PHE A 238 -4.06 17.17 -28.99
N ARG A 239 -5.24 17.78 -29.14
CA ARG A 239 -5.51 18.83 -30.13
C ARG A 239 -4.65 20.07 -29.88
N GLY A 240 -4.23 20.73 -30.95
CA GLY A 240 -3.29 21.86 -30.93
C GLY A 240 -1.83 21.46 -31.12
N ARG A 241 -1.51 20.17 -30.94
CA ARG A 241 -0.22 19.56 -31.36
C ARG A 241 -0.44 18.42 -32.37
N PHE A 242 -1.49 17.63 -32.18
CA PHE A 242 -1.83 16.47 -33.00
C PHE A 242 -3.28 16.57 -33.50
N LEU A 243 -3.57 15.98 -34.67
CA LEU A 243 -4.92 15.90 -35.23
C LEU A 243 -5.72 14.77 -34.60
N THR A 244 -5.05 13.66 -34.31
CA THR A 244 -5.63 12.45 -33.70
C THR A 244 -4.84 12.04 -32.45
N ASP A 245 -5.50 11.31 -31.55
CA ASP A 245 -4.83 10.71 -30.39
C ASP A 245 -3.76 9.69 -30.80
N LYS A 246 -4.01 8.98 -31.91
CA LYS A 246 -3.08 8.05 -32.55
C LYS A 246 -1.76 8.69 -32.97
N GLU A 247 -1.70 9.98 -33.26
CA GLU A 247 -0.42 10.66 -33.57
C GLU A 247 0.40 10.96 -32.31
N ALA A 248 -0.26 11.13 -31.16
CA ALA A 248 0.39 11.45 -29.90
C ALA A 248 1.08 10.23 -29.28
N CYS A 249 0.38 9.09 -29.23
CA CYS A 249 0.91 7.85 -28.66
C CYS A 249 0.11 6.64 -29.17
N GLN A 250 0.82 5.63 -29.69
CA GLN A 250 0.25 4.34 -30.07
C GLN A 250 0.87 3.23 -29.24
N VAL A 251 0.04 2.36 -28.67
CA VAL A 251 0.50 1.18 -27.91
C VAL A 251 -0.18 -0.05 -28.47
N GLY A 252 0.57 -1.13 -28.63
CA GLY A 252 0.06 -2.43 -29.06
C GLY A 252 -1.05 -2.93 -28.12
N ALA A 253 -2.07 -3.58 -28.68
CA ALA A 253 -3.21 -4.10 -27.93
C ALA A 253 -2.79 -5.16 -26.90
N ASP A 254 -1.96 -6.12 -27.32
CA ASP A 254 -1.40 -7.11 -26.41
C ASP A 254 -0.49 -6.46 -25.37
N ALA A 255 0.39 -5.52 -25.78
CA ALA A 255 1.31 -4.83 -24.88
C ALA A 255 0.57 -4.11 -23.73
N THR A 256 -0.46 -3.32 -24.05
CA THR A 256 -1.24 -2.65 -23.01
C THR A 256 -2.01 -3.64 -22.14
N GLN A 257 -2.54 -4.73 -22.69
CA GLN A 257 -3.30 -5.72 -21.92
C GLN A 257 -2.39 -6.50 -20.95
N LYS A 258 -1.26 -7.02 -21.45
CA LYS A 258 -0.25 -7.71 -20.64
C LYS A 258 0.22 -6.83 -19.50
N ALA A 259 0.65 -5.61 -19.80
CA ALA A 259 1.18 -4.69 -18.80
C ALA A 259 0.15 -4.35 -17.70
N HIS A 260 -1.10 -4.04 -18.08
CA HIS A 260 -2.13 -3.70 -17.08
C HIS A 260 -2.63 -4.93 -16.31
N CYS A 261 -2.65 -6.12 -16.90
CA CYS A 261 -2.93 -7.36 -16.18
C CYS A 261 -1.84 -7.66 -15.14
N ALA A 262 -0.57 -7.56 -15.51
CA ALA A 262 0.55 -7.70 -14.58
C ALA A 262 0.50 -6.65 -13.47
N LEU A 263 0.24 -5.38 -13.81
CA LEU A 263 0.17 -4.29 -12.84
C LEU A 263 -0.94 -4.49 -11.81
N ARG A 264 -2.16 -4.85 -12.24
CA ARG A 264 -3.26 -5.17 -11.33
C ARG A 264 -2.92 -6.33 -10.40
N TRP A 265 -2.26 -7.35 -10.94
CA TRP A 265 -1.83 -8.50 -10.17
C TRP A 265 -0.78 -8.11 -9.12
N LEU A 266 0.26 -7.35 -9.52
CA LEU A 266 1.30 -6.84 -8.62
C LEU A 266 0.71 -5.94 -7.53
N ILE A 267 -0.15 -4.98 -7.87
CA ILE A 267 -0.77 -4.08 -6.88
C ILE A 267 -1.60 -4.87 -5.86
N ARG A 268 -2.40 -5.85 -6.31
CA ARG A 268 -3.19 -6.70 -5.40
C ARG A 268 -2.30 -7.54 -4.48
N ARG A 269 -1.13 -7.96 -4.96
CA ARG A 269 -0.24 -8.93 -4.28
C ARG A 269 0.76 -8.26 -3.32
N GLN A 270 1.29 -7.11 -3.70
CA GLN A 270 2.38 -6.42 -2.98
C GLN A 270 2.34 -4.89 -3.13
N GLY A 271 1.27 -4.33 -3.69
CA GLY A 271 1.10 -2.88 -3.73
C GLY A 271 0.64 -2.33 -2.39
N GLU A 272 1.22 -1.20 -1.98
CA GLU A 272 0.80 -0.47 -0.80
C GLU A 272 -0.12 0.68 -1.21
N SER A 273 -1.30 0.76 -0.58
CA SER A 273 -2.27 1.84 -0.82
C SER A 273 -2.23 2.84 0.33
N LEU A 274 -1.91 4.09 0.00
CA LEU A 274 -1.76 5.19 0.94
C LEU A 274 -2.83 6.25 0.68
N GLY A 275 -3.66 6.52 1.68
CA GLY A 275 -4.83 7.39 1.49
C GLY A 275 -5.83 6.77 0.52
N ASP A 276 -6.49 7.62 -0.28
CA ASP A 276 -7.53 7.21 -1.24
C ASP A 276 -7.00 7.16 -2.68
N GLY A 277 -5.91 7.89 -2.94
CA GLY A 277 -5.41 8.19 -4.27
C GLY A 277 -4.09 7.52 -4.66
N LEU A 278 -3.23 7.16 -3.70
CA LEU A 278 -1.83 6.80 -3.98
C LEU A 278 -1.58 5.29 -3.82
N SER A 279 -1.02 4.65 -4.84
CA SER A 279 -0.54 3.27 -4.78
C SER A 279 0.94 3.21 -5.13
N VAL A 280 1.72 2.51 -4.31
CA VAL A 280 3.16 2.26 -4.51
C VAL A 280 3.33 0.77 -4.76
N VAL A 281 4.04 0.40 -5.83
CA VAL A 281 4.34 -1.00 -6.14
C VAL A 281 5.76 -1.14 -6.63
N THR A 282 6.44 -2.19 -6.16
CA THR A 282 7.81 -2.53 -6.52
C THR A 282 7.83 -3.93 -7.10
N TRP A 283 8.57 -4.19 -8.18
CA TRP A 283 8.66 -5.52 -8.79
C TRP A 283 9.99 -5.76 -9.49
N ASN A 284 10.30 -7.04 -9.74
CA ASN A 284 11.34 -7.48 -10.67
C ASN A 284 10.67 -8.22 -11.85
N ALA A 285 11.45 -8.55 -12.88
CA ALA A 285 10.92 -9.23 -14.07
C ALA A 285 10.31 -10.62 -13.78
N ALA A 286 10.73 -11.29 -12.70
CA ALA A 286 10.21 -12.60 -12.30
C ALA A 286 8.82 -12.53 -11.62
N GLY A 287 8.40 -11.33 -11.20
CA GLY A 287 7.17 -11.12 -10.42
C GLY A 287 7.30 -11.61 -8.98
N ASP A 288 8.49 -11.53 -8.39
CA ASP A 288 8.71 -11.95 -7.01
C ASP A 288 7.99 -11.02 -6.03
N ARG A 289 7.70 -11.54 -4.83
CA ARG A 289 7.03 -10.78 -3.79
C ARG A 289 8.07 -9.93 -3.07
N LEU A 290 8.12 -8.64 -3.43
CA LEU A 290 9.06 -7.68 -2.86
C LEU A 290 8.35 -6.82 -1.79
N PRO A 291 9.05 -6.43 -0.72
CA PRO A 291 8.51 -5.51 0.27
C PRO A 291 8.32 -4.12 -0.33
N SER A 292 7.39 -3.37 0.26
CA SER A 292 7.15 -1.99 -0.16
C SER A 292 8.24 -1.05 0.37
N ILE A 293 8.67 -0.11 -0.47
CA ILE A 293 9.67 0.91 -0.10
C ILE A 293 9.12 1.95 0.89
N VAL A 294 7.81 1.96 1.13
CA VAL A 294 7.11 2.90 2.05
C VAL A 294 6.62 2.22 3.32
N GLU A 295 7.09 1.01 3.62
CA GLU A 295 6.80 0.34 4.89
C GLU A 295 7.69 0.87 6.02
N GLY A 296 7.18 0.80 7.25
CA GLY A 296 7.98 0.98 8.46
C GLY A 296 8.51 -0.36 8.95
N SER A 297 9.48 -0.35 9.86
CA SER A 297 10.15 -1.59 10.27
C SER A 297 9.25 -2.58 11.04
N GLY A 298 8.10 -2.11 11.57
CA GLY A 298 7.16 -2.93 12.35
C GLY A 298 6.25 -3.85 11.52
N ILE A 299 6.22 -3.69 10.19
CA ILE A 299 5.36 -4.46 9.27
C ILE A 299 6.14 -5.56 8.53
N PHE A 300 7.47 -5.59 8.64
CA PHE A 300 8.33 -6.61 8.02
C PHE A 300 8.16 -7.99 8.69
N ASP A 301 7.02 -8.61 8.47
CA ASP A 301 6.64 -10.00 8.79
C ASP A 301 6.55 -10.84 7.50
N TYR A 302 7.23 -10.40 6.44
CA TYR A 302 7.42 -11.27 5.29
C TYR A 302 8.53 -12.27 5.65
N GLY A 303 8.15 -13.55 5.66
CA GLY A 303 9.00 -14.67 5.97
C GLY A 303 10.12 -14.82 4.94
N VAL A 304 11.33 -14.39 5.31
CA VAL A 304 12.54 -15.00 4.77
C VAL A 304 12.83 -16.18 5.69
N ASP A 305 12.33 -17.35 5.29
CA ASP A 305 12.66 -18.64 5.88
C ASP A 305 14.18 -18.86 5.74
N PHE A 306 14.94 -18.38 6.72
CA PHE A 306 16.18 -19.02 7.11
C PHE A 306 15.82 -19.95 8.27
N ALA A 307 15.39 -21.16 7.92
CA ALA A 307 15.28 -22.34 8.78
C ALA A 307 14.62 -22.11 10.16
N GLU A 308 13.29 -22.20 10.20
CA GLU A 308 12.56 -23.12 11.09
C GLU A 308 11.05 -22.92 10.87
N GLU A 309 10.39 -23.98 10.43
CA GLU A 309 8.93 -24.06 10.36
C GLU A 309 8.34 -23.76 11.75
N GLY A 310 7.47 -22.74 11.84
CA GLY A 310 6.37 -22.78 12.81
C GLY A 310 6.33 -21.76 13.95
N LYS A 311 7.18 -20.71 14.00
CA LYS A 311 6.98 -19.63 14.99
C LYS A 311 7.11 -18.24 14.37
N THR A 312 5.99 -17.52 14.33
CA THR A 312 5.94 -16.06 14.17
C THR A 312 6.65 -15.45 15.40
N GLN A 313 7.98 -15.39 15.38
CA GLN A 313 8.74 -14.85 16.50
C GLN A 313 8.56 -13.34 16.53
N LYS A 314 8.07 -12.84 17.68
CA LYS A 314 8.17 -11.45 18.11
C LYS A 314 9.64 -11.02 17.96
N LYS A 315 9.98 -10.25 16.94
CA LYS A 315 11.33 -9.69 16.81
C LYS A 315 11.34 -8.29 17.37
N GLU A 316 11.44 -8.23 18.69
CA GLU A 316 11.86 -7.05 19.42
C GLU A 316 13.38 -6.94 19.24
N TYR A 317 13.85 -5.76 18.85
CA TYR A 317 15.27 -5.46 18.72
C TYR A 317 15.70 -4.62 19.91
N GLU A 318 16.71 -5.12 20.64
CA GLU A 318 17.24 -4.44 21.82
C GLU A 318 18.37 -3.47 21.46
N THR A 319 19.10 -3.74 20.38
CA THR A 319 20.20 -2.87 19.91
C THR A 319 20.05 -2.39 18.46
N ALA A 320 20.72 -1.28 18.14
CA ALA A 320 20.77 -0.76 16.77
C ALA A 320 21.50 -1.71 15.81
N GLU A 321 22.54 -2.39 16.30
CA GLU A 321 23.34 -3.34 15.52
C GLU A 321 22.51 -4.56 15.11
N GLU A 322 21.75 -5.14 16.06
CA GLU A 322 20.82 -6.23 15.79
C GLU A 322 19.78 -5.85 14.73
N PHE A 323 19.20 -4.65 14.86
CA PHE A 323 18.23 -4.13 13.92
C PHE A 323 18.84 -3.97 12.52
N ALA A 324 19.99 -3.30 12.40
CA ALA A 324 20.64 -3.03 11.12
C ALA A 324 21.06 -4.33 10.42
N TYR A 325 21.64 -5.28 11.17
CA TYR A 325 21.99 -6.60 10.65
C TYR A 325 20.76 -7.35 10.14
N ALA A 326 19.69 -7.39 10.94
CA ALA A 326 18.46 -8.08 10.56
C ALA A 326 17.78 -7.42 9.35
N MET A 327 17.76 -6.09 9.27
CA MET A 327 17.17 -5.35 8.16
C MET A 327 17.97 -5.58 6.88
N ASN A 328 19.29 -5.44 6.91
CA ASN A 328 20.13 -5.69 5.76
C ASN A 328 19.98 -7.13 5.24
N LYS A 329 20.01 -8.12 6.14
CA LYS A 329 19.81 -9.53 5.77
C LYS A 329 18.45 -9.76 5.09
N ARG A 330 17.39 -9.11 5.57
CA ARG A 330 16.05 -9.18 4.97
C ARG A 330 16.01 -8.54 3.59
N LEU A 331 16.55 -7.33 3.45
CA LEU A 331 16.56 -6.61 2.17
C LEU A 331 17.33 -7.38 1.10
N VAL A 332 18.50 -7.93 1.44
CA VAL A 332 19.26 -8.83 0.54
C VAL A 332 18.45 -10.10 0.23
N GLY A 333 17.77 -10.67 1.22
CA GLY A 333 16.89 -11.83 1.01
C GLY A 333 15.75 -11.57 0.01
N TYR A 334 15.15 -10.38 0.03
CA TYR A 334 14.03 -10.00 -0.83
C TYR A 334 14.45 -9.52 -2.22
N TYR A 335 15.38 -8.58 -2.28
CA TYR A 335 15.83 -7.99 -3.54
C TYR A 335 16.87 -8.87 -4.25
N GLY A 336 17.16 -10.04 -3.68
CA GLY A 336 17.95 -11.09 -4.28
C GLY A 336 19.45 -10.89 -4.10
N ASP A 337 20.20 -11.81 -4.69
CA ASP A 337 21.65 -11.83 -4.60
C ASP A 337 22.23 -10.55 -5.22
N ILE A 338 22.89 -9.75 -4.38
CA ILE A 338 23.64 -8.56 -4.78
C ILE A 338 24.81 -8.90 -5.72
N SER A 339 25.23 -10.16 -5.82
CA SER A 339 26.23 -10.63 -6.78
C SER A 339 25.68 -10.88 -8.19
N ASN A 340 24.35 -10.94 -8.34
CA ASN A 340 23.66 -11.06 -9.62
C ASN A 340 22.71 -9.86 -9.82
N PRO A 341 23.21 -8.75 -10.42
CA PRO A 341 22.43 -7.53 -10.59
C PRO A 341 21.13 -7.78 -11.36
N GLN A 342 20.02 -7.31 -10.79
CA GLN A 342 18.71 -7.33 -11.44
C GLN A 342 18.02 -5.97 -11.32
N ASN A 343 17.23 -5.62 -12.32
CA ASN A 343 16.45 -4.39 -12.31
C ASN A 343 15.23 -4.56 -11.40
N ILE A 344 15.08 -3.62 -10.49
CA ILE A 344 13.93 -3.44 -9.62
C ILE A 344 13.20 -2.18 -10.08
N MET A 345 11.94 -2.36 -10.44
CA MET A 345 11.05 -1.30 -10.90
C MET A 345 10.22 -0.81 -9.74
N ILE A 346 10.09 0.50 -9.61
CA ILE A 346 9.25 1.18 -8.63
C ILE A 346 8.28 2.06 -9.40
N LEU A 347 6.97 1.90 -9.13
CA LEU A 347 5.92 2.72 -9.71
C LEU A 347 5.02 3.28 -8.62
N VAL A 348 4.75 4.58 -8.71
CA VAL A 348 3.82 5.28 -7.86
C VAL A 348 2.70 5.85 -8.72
N ILE A 349 1.48 5.39 -8.48
CA ILE A 349 0.28 5.77 -9.22
C ILE A 349 -0.56 6.66 -8.32
N LYS A 350 -0.98 7.82 -8.82
CA LYS A 350 -1.84 8.76 -8.12
C LYS A 350 -3.12 9.03 -8.90
N GLU A 351 -4.27 8.86 -8.29
CA GLU A 351 -5.51 9.43 -8.81
C GLU A 351 -5.65 10.89 -8.32
N ALA A 352 -5.82 11.85 -9.25
CA ALA A 352 -5.90 13.26 -8.88
C ALA A 352 -7.21 13.59 -8.14
N THR A 353 -8.32 12.99 -8.58
CA THR A 353 -9.63 13.08 -7.94
C THR A 353 -10.28 11.71 -7.98
N PRO A 354 -10.59 11.09 -6.82
CA PRO A 354 -11.24 9.79 -6.76
C PRO A 354 -12.49 9.72 -7.63
N GLY A 355 -12.52 8.78 -8.58
CA GLY A 355 -13.65 8.55 -9.46
C GLY A 355 -13.72 9.42 -10.71
N GLN A 356 -12.75 10.34 -10.94
CA GLN A 356 -12.67 11.13 -12.18
C GLN A 356 -11.94 10.41 -13.33
N GLY A 357 -11.58 9.14 -13.14
CA GLY A 357 -11.24 8.25 -14.26
C GLY A 357 -9.85 8.43 -14.86
N ARG A 358 -8.97 9.24 -14.23
CA ARG A 358 -7.58 9.46 -14.67
C ARG A 358 -6.59 9.25 -13.53
N ALA A 359 -5.62 8.38 -13.75
CA ALA A 359 -4.49 8.17 -12.85
C ALA A 359 -3.21 8.70 -13.51
N SER A 360 -2.36 9.37 -12.74
CA SER A 360 -1.03 9.77 -13.17
C SER A 360 0.04 8.84 -12.58
N ILE A 361 1.12 8.66 -13.33
CA ILE A 361 2.36 8.10 -12.77
C ILE A 361 3.06 9.25 -12.06
N ALA A 362 3.08 9.23 -10.73
CA ALA A 362 3.75 10.22 -9.90
C ALA A 362 5.26 9.96 -9.80
N LEU A 363 5.68 8.70 -9.90
CA LEU A 363 7.08 8.28 -9.96
C LEU A 363 7.19 6.97 -10.75
N TYR A 364 8.17 6.88 -11.62
CA TYR A 364 8.68 5.62 -12.15
C TYR A 364 10.21 5.63 -12.02
N ARG A 365 10.78 4.60 -11.41
CA ARG A 365 12.22 4.40 -11.28
C ARG A 365 12.55 2.95 -11.61
N GLU A 366 13.72 2.77 -12.21
CA GLU A 366 14.34 1.48 -12.45
C GLU A 366 15.72 1.55 -11.80
N LEU A 367 15.96 0.71 -10.80
CA LEU A 367 17.18 0.68 -10.00
C LEU A 367 17.76 -0.74 -10.02
N GLN A 368 19.08 -0.87 -9.87
CA GLN A 368 19.64 -2.20 -9.58
C GLN A 368 19.21 -2.63 -8.17
N ASN A 369 19.10 -3.93 -7.94
CA ASN A 369 18.85 -4.49 -6.62
C ASN A 369 19.87 -4.03 -5.57
N THR A 370 21.13 -3.82 -5.96
CA THR A 370 22.17 -3.24 -5.08
C THR A 370 21.83 -1.82 -4.65
N ASP A 371 21.35 -0.98 -5.57
CA ASP A 371 21.06 0.43 -5.32
C ASP A 371 19.84 0.59 -4.40
N ILE A 372 18.79 -0.21 -4.63
CA ILE A 372 17.60 -0.16 -3.78
C ILE A 372 17.87 -0.70 -2.38
N VAL A 373 18.67 -1.77 -2.23
CA VAL A 373 19.08 -2.27 -0.90
C VAL A 373 19.88 -1.20 -0.16
N GLN A 374 20.82 -0.52 -0.83
CA GLN A 374 21.58 0.56 -0.22
C GLN A 374 20.70 1.75 0.17
N ALA A 375 19.78 2.17 -0.72
CA ALA A 375 18.86 3.28 -0.45
C ALA A 375 17.96 2.99 0.75
N LEU A 376 17.40 1.78 0.81
CA LEU A 376 16.56 1.35 1.92
C LEU A 376 17.33 1.21 3.23
N ASN A 377 18.54 0.65 3.22
CA ASN A 377 19.40 0.62 4.41
C ASN A 377 19.68 2.04 4.92
N ASN A 378 20.08 2.97 4.03
CA ASN A 378 20.31 4.36 4.40
C ASN A 378 19.07 5.01 5.04
N TRP A 379 17.88 4.72 4.49
CA TRP A 379 16.61 5.21 5.03
C TRP A 379 16.29 4.60 6.40
N TYR A 380 16.38 3.28 6.54
CA TYR A 380 16.08 2.57 7.79
C TYR A 380 17.06 2.95 8.90
N ASP A 381 18.37 2.89 8.64
CA ASP A 381 19.42 3.23 9.61
C ASP A 381 19.37 4.71 9.99
N GLY A 382 19.14 5.58 9.01
CA GLY A 382 19.03 7.01 9.22
C GLY A 382 17.90 7.39 10.18
N LEU A 383 16.76 6.69 10.10
CA LEU A 383 15.59 6.92 10.96
C LEU A 383 15.50 5.97 12.17
N LEU A 384 16.49 5.09 12.35
CA LEU A 384 16.51 4.11 13.43
C LEU A 384 16.37 4.81 14.79
N TRP A 385 15.32 4.48 15.53
CA TRP A 385 15.07 5.03 16.86
C TRP A 385 14.29 4.03 17.71
N TYR A 386 13.98 4.38 18.96
CA TYR A 386 13.00 3.61 19.72
C TYR A 386 11.63 3.69 19.06
N ARG A 387 10.89 2.59 19.12
CA ARG A 387 9.57 2.42 18.53
C ARG A 387 8.67 1.65 19.47
N SER A 388 7.46 2.17 19.61
CA SER A 388 6.41 1.60 20.41
C SER A 388 5.15 1.45 19.57
N TYR A 389 4.63 0.23 19.44
CA TYR A 389 3.44 -0.03 18.64
C TYR A 389 2.61 -1.19 19.20
N TRP A 390 1.31 -1.14 18.93
CA TRP A 390 0.41 -2.24 19.25
C TRP A 390 0.52 -3.31 18.17
N GLN A 391 0.85 -4.54 18.57
CA GLN A 391 0.89 -5.68 17.68
C GLN A 391 -0.28 -6.61 17.98
N TRP A 392 -1.05 -6.96 16.96
CA TRP A 392 -2.11 -7.95 17.06
C TRP A 392 -1.53 -9.36 16.90
N ASN A 393 -1.86 -10.24 17.84
CA ASN A 393 -1.61 -11.67 17.75
C ASN A 393 -2.67 -12.35 16.86
N LYS A 394 -2.38 -13.56 16.38
CA LYS A 394 -3.27 -14.33 15.49
C LYS A 394 -4.66 -14.58 16.09
N ASP A 395 -4.76 -14.61 17.42
CA ASP A 395 -6.00 -14.85 18.17
C ASP A 395 -6.83 -13.58 18.41
N GLY A 396 -6.43 -12.44 17.84
CA GLY A 396 -7.12 -11.14 18.00
C GLY A 396 -6.83 -10.42 19.32
N ALA A 397 -6.07 -11.05 20.24
CA ALA A 397 -5.41 -10.36 21.35
C ALA A 397 -4.25 -9.50 20.82
N GLY A 398 -3.78 -8.51 21.56
CA GLY A 398 -2.60 -7.74 21.17
C GLY A 398 -1.76 -7.34 22.37
N ASP A 399 -0.48 -7.12 22.10
CA ASP A 399 0.50 -6.67 23.09
C ASP A 399 1.15 -5.38 22.58
N TYR A 400 1.56 -4.52 23.52
CA TYR A 400 2.34 -3.34 23.18
C TYR A 400 3.82 -3.73 23.12
N VAL A 401 4.43 -3.53 21.95
CA VAL A 401 5.83 -3.87 21.69
C VAL A 401 6.69 -2.63 21.84
N HIS A 402 7.81 -2.76 22.55
CA HIS A 402 8.85 -1.74 22.66
C HIS A 402 10.13 -2.27 22.04
N SER A 403 10.51 -1.72 20.89
CA SER A 403 11.64 -2.20 20.09
C SER A 403 12.45 -1.03 19.53
N ILE A 404 13.60 -1.32 18.95
CA ILE A 404 14.26 -0.43 17.99
C ILE A 404 13.64 -0.62 16.61
N GLY A 405 13.50 0.47 15.85
CA GLY A 405 12.97 0.45 14.49
C GLY A 405 12.88 1.80 13.81
N THR A 406 12.12 1.85 12.71
CA THR A 406 12.01 3.02 11.83
C THR A 406 10.53 3.35 11.57
N PRO A 407 10.11 4.62 11.70
CA PRO A 407 8.78 5.06 11.27
C PRO A 407 8.54 4.83 9.78
N SER A 408 7.32 4.45 9.42
CA SER A 408 6.86 4.51 8.04
C SER A 408 6.65 5.97 7.60
N PRO A 409 6.70 6.28 6.30
CA PRO A 409 6.23 7.55 5.75
C PRO A 409 4.82 7.96 6.21
N LYS A 410 3.94 6.98 6.45
CA LYS A 410 2.60 7.21 7.01
C LYS A 410 2.67 7.66 8.47
N ASP A 411 3.52 7.03 9.28
CA ASP A 411 3.73 7.43 10.68
C ASP A 411 4.28 8.86 10.77
N ILE A 412 5.18 9.24 9.85
CA ILE A 412 5.69 10.62 9.74
C ILE A 412 4.55 11.59 9.42
N ALA A 413 3.65 11.24 8.51
CA ALA A 413 2.49 12.07 8.19
C ALA A 413 1.52 12.21 9.39
N GLU A 414 1.23 11.11 10.09
CA GLU A 414 0.38 11.10 11.29
C GLU A 414 1.01 11.88 12.44
N CYS A 415 2.34 11.81 12.60
CA CYS A 415 3.08 12.63 13.57
C CYS A 415 2.99 14.12 13.22
N ALA A 416 3.20 14.49 11.95
CA ALA A 416 3.20 15.89 11.52
C ALA A 416 1.82 16.55 11.60
N TYR A 417 0.74 15.85 11.23
CA TYR A 417 -0.59 16.43 11.10
C TYR A 417 -1.60 15.97 12.15
N GLY A 418 -1.22 15.02 13.00
CA GLY A 418 -2.05 14.47 14.05
C GLY A 418 -3.06 13.43 13.56
N GLU A 419 -3.92 12.99 14.47
CA GLU A 419 -4.74 11.79 14.31
C GLU A 419 -5.85 11.89 13.26
N ARG A 420 -6.27 13.12 12.94
CA ARG A 420 -7.28 13.39 11.91
C ARG A 420 -6.64 13.81 10.58
N VAL A 421 -5.41 13.37 10.34
CA VAL A 421 -4.74 13.59 9.07
C VAL A 421 -5.61 13.07 7.93
N LYS A 422 -5.83 13.92 6.93
CA LYS A 422 -6.65 13.56 5.77
C LYS A 422 -5.85 12.64 4.84
N ALA A 423 -6.52 11.73 4.14
CA ALA A 423 -5.91 10.85 3.15
C ALA A 423 -4.96 11.60 2.19
N ASN A 424 -5.40 12.72 1.61
CA ASN A 424 -4.58 13.57 0.73
C ASN A 424 -3.32 14.15 1.40
N GLN A 425 -3.34 14.41 2.71
CA GLN A 425 -2.14 14.85 3.44
C GLN A 425 -1.12 13.70 3.58
N ILE A 426 -1.58 12.47 3.84
CA ILE A 426 -0.73 11.28 3.82
C ILE A 426 -0.10 11.13 2.43
N GLU A 427 -0.91 11.15 1.38
CA GLU A 427 -0.45 10.97 -0.01
C GLU A 427 0.63 11.99 -0.40
N LYS A 428 0.40 13.28 -0.10
CA LYS A 428 1.36 14.35 -0.38
C LYS A 428 2.64 14.18 0.44
N THR A 429 2.53 13.76 1.69
CA THR A 429 3.70 13.54 2.56
C THR A 429 4.55 12.42 2.04
N VAL A 430 3.93 11.26 1.71
CA VAL A 430 4.68 10.13 1.16
C VAL A 430 5.34 10.50 -0.16
N GLN A 431 4.66 11.21 -1.06
CA GLN A 431 5.27 11.71 -2.31
C GLN A 431 6.51 12.57 -2.06
N ARG A 432 6.49 13.43 -1.04
CA ARG A 432 7.64 14.27 -0.65
C ARG A 432 8.76 13.49 0.00
N LEU A 433 8.47 12.32 0.57
CA LEU A 433 9.44 11.43 1.21
C LEU A 433 10.08 10.44 0.23
N LEU A 434 9.52 10.22 -0.97
CA LEU A 434 10.11 9.31 -1.97
C LEU A 434 11.58 9.65 -2.33
N PRO A 435 11.97 10.93 -2.56
CA PRO A 435 13.38 11.27 -2.76
C PRO A 435 14.23 11.11 -1.50
N CYS A 436 13.63 11.18 -0.31
CA CYS A 436 14.34 10.90 0.94
C CYS A 436 14.68 9.42 1.06
N ILE A 437 13.74 8.55 0.66
CA ILE A 437 13.89 7.09 0.68
C ILE A 437 14.87 6.62 -0.40
N LEU A 438 14.69 7.08 -1.65
CA LEU A 438 15.41 6.53 -2.80
C LEU A 438 16.73 7.22 -3.07
N ASP A 439 16.77 8.55 -2.95
CA ASP A 439 17.93 9.36 -3.29
C ASP A 439 18.70 9.81 -2.04
N GLY A 440 18.26 9.38 -0.85
CA GLY A 440 18.84 9.79 0.41
C GLY A 440 18.82 11.31 0.56
N SER A 441 17.73 11.99 0.21
CA SER A 441 17.54 13.44 0.42
C SER A 441 17.13 13.76 1.87
N ALA A 442 17.37 14.99 2.32
CA ALA A 442 16.90 15.44 3.64
C ALA A 442 15.36 15.40 3.69
N ILE A 443 14.79 15.09 4.85
CA ILE A 443 13.35 15.24 5.08
C ILE A 443 13.04 16.74 5.02
N PRO A 444 11.99 17.18 4.29
CA PRO A 444 11.67 18.60 4.18
C PRO A 444 11.55 19.30 5.54
N PHE A 445 12.19 20.45 5.67
CA PHE A 445 12.30 21.16 6.96
C PHE A 445 10.95 21.50 7.58
N ASP A 446 9.95 21.89 6.78
CA ASP A 446 8.60 22.14 7.28
C ASP A 446 7.97 20.87 7.89
N LEU A 447 8.25 19.68 7.33
CA LEU A 447 7.73 18.42 7.83
C LEU A 447 8.43 18.00 9.14
N GLU A 448 9.75 18.16 9.23
CA GLU A 448 10.51 18.02 10.48
C GLU A 448 9.91 18.94 11.56
N GLN A 449 9.73 20.21 11.25
CA GLN A 449 9.20 21.21 12.17
C GLN A 449 7.79 20.85 12.65
N GLN A 450 6.90 20.38 11.78
CA GLN A 450 5.56 19.91 12.20
C GLN A 450 5.66 18.72 13.16
N CYS A 451 6.53 17.74 12.90
CA CYS A 451 6.72 16.61 13.81
C CYS A 451 7.21 17.07 15.20
N VAL A 452 8.22 17.96 15.24
CA VAL A 452 8.73 18.54 16.49
C VAL A 452 7.63 19.30 17.23
N LEU A 453 6.88 20.15 16.54
CA LEU A 453 5.77 20.90 17.15
C LEU A 453 4.67 20.00 17.72
N SER A 454 4.35 18.90 17.04
CA SER A 454 3.41 17.89 17.56
C SER A 454 3.94 17.21 18.82
N ALA A 455 5.21 16.81 18.82
CA ALA A 455 5.88 16.22 19.98
C ALA A 455 6.13 17.23 21.12
N SER A 456 6.09 18.54 20.87
CA SER A 456 6.07 19.56 21.92
C SER A 456 4.68 19.76 22.55
N LYS A 457 3.62 19.16 21.98
CA LYS A 457 2.21 19.34 22.40
C LYS A 457 1.55 18.05 22.85
N LEU A 458 2.33 17.11 23.40
CA LEU A 458 1.86 15.76 23.78
C LEU A 458 0.63 15.77 24.70
N LEU A 459 0.44 16.79 25.53
CA LEU A 459 -0.76 16.89 26.38
C LEU A 459 -2.06 16.80 25.56
N THR A 460 -2.08 17.41 24.37
CA THR A 460 -3.23 17.46 23.47
C THR A 460 -3.35 16.25 22.54
N THR A 461 -2.31 15.42 22.48
CA THR A 461 -2.28 14.16 21.73
C THR A 461 -2.93 13.06 22.57
N ASP A 462 -3.66 12.13 21.92
CA ASP A 462 -4.20 10.98 22.63
C ASP A 462 -3.07 10.23 23.35
N LYS A 463 -3.36 9.84 24.59
CA LYS A 463 -2.40 9.23 25.51
C LYS A 463 -1.75 7.98 24.90
N SER A 464 -2.52 7.21 24.12
CA SER A 464 -2.04 6.00 23.45
C SER A 464 -0.99 6.27 22.36
N LYS A 465 -0.99 7.47 21.75
CA LYS A 465 -0.12 7.86 20.63
C LYS A 465 1.04 8.77 21.02
N ARG A 466 1.09 9.27 22.25
CA ARG A 466 2.16 10.17 22.70
C ARG A 466 3.57 9.60 22.48
N ASN A 467 3.75 8.31 22.75
CA ASN A 467 5.03 7.64 22.52
C ASN A 467 5.39 7.63 21.04
N SER A 468 4.48 7.21 20.15
CA SER A 468 4.77 7.12 18.72
C SER A 468 5.02 8.49 18.09
N VAL A 469 4.33 9.54 18.54
CA VAL A 469 4.58 10.93 18.10
C VAL A 469 5.97 11.40 18.56
N LEU A 470 6.31 11.21 19.84
CA LEU A 470 7.63 11.58 20.37
C LEU A 470 8.76 10.82 19.66
N GLU A 471 8.61 9.51 19.53
CA GLU A 471 9.55 8.61 18.86
C GLU A 471 9.77 8.98 17.39
N THR A 472 8.69 9.26 16.67
CA THR A 472 8.76 9.65 15.25
C THR A 472 9.40 11.02 15.08
N ALA A 473 9.08 11.99 15.93
CA ALA A 473 9.70 13.31 15.88
C ALA A 473 11.21 13.25 16.16
N CYS A 474 11.62 12.45 17.15
CA CYS A 474 13.04 12.18 17.44
C CYS A 474 13.75 11.54 16.24
N ALA A 475 13.16 10.49 15.65
CA ALA A 475 13.71 9.82 14.48
C ALA A 475 13.92 10.80 13.30
N VAL A 476 12.90 11.60 12.97
CA VAL A 476 12.94 12.57 11.87
C VAL A 476 14.00 13.65 12.10
N TYR A 477 14.06 14.21 13.32
CA TYR A 477 15.07 15.22 13.67
C TYR A 477 16.48 14.65 13.55
N LYS A 478 16.69 13.45 14.11
CA LYS A 478 17.96 12.71 14.03
C LYS A 478 18.40 12.49 12.59
N TYR A 479 17.49 11.98 11.74
CA TYR A 479 17.77 11.72 10.33
C TYR A 479 18.35 12.95 9.61
N ASN A 480 17.76 14.13 9.83
CA ASN A 480 18.23 15.35 9.17
C ASN A 480 19.58 15.85 9.73
N ARG A 481 19.82 15.70 11.04
CA ARG A 481 21.06 16.16 11.68
C ARG A 481 22.26 15.25 11.44
N ASN A 482 22.07 13.93 11.40
CA ASN A 482 23.14 12.97 11.10
C ASN A 482 23.81 13.22 9.74
N ARG A 483 23.11 13.87 8.81
CA ARG A 483 23.65 14.26 7.48
C ARG A 483 24.64 15.41 7.52
N ILE A 484 24.64 16.21 8.59
CA ILE A 484 25.43 17.45 8.74
C ILE A 484 26.55 17.24 9.78
N LYS A 485 26.84 15.98 10.16
CA LYS A 485 27.87 15.50 11.11
C LYS A 485 27.53 15.61 12.61
N GLU A 486 26.25 15.67 12.98
CA GLU A 486 25.86 15.42 14.37
C GLU A 486 25.48 13.95 14.52
N GLU A 487 26.30 13.14 15.20
CA GLU A 487 25.93 11.76 15.51
C GLU A 487 25.21 11.70 16.85
N TYR A 488 23.93 11.32 16.83
CA TYR A 488 23.14 11.06 18.05
C TYR A 488 23.07 9.57 18.34
N GLN A 489 23.26 9.20 19.59
CA GLN A 489 23.16 7.82 20.05
C GLN A 489 21.76 7.49 20.58
N LEU A 490 21.38 6.22 20.54
CA LEU A 490 20.16 5.74 21.22
C LEU A 490 20.29 5.87 22.75
N ALA A 491 21.50 5.66 23.27
CA ALA A 491 21.79 5.78 24.69
C ALA A 491 21.77 7.26 25.13
N LEU A 492 21.62 7.47 26.44
CA LEU A 492 21.75 8.80 27.03
C LEU A 492 23.20 9.29 26.92
N GLU A 493 23.41 10.43 26.27
CA GLU A 493 24.71 11.08 26.16
C GLU A 493 24.92 12.01 27.36
N GLU A 494 25.41 11.46 28.47
CA GLU A 494 25.54 12.23 29.73
C GLU A 494 26.48 13.43 29.64
N ASN A 495 27.47 13.37 28.73
CA ASN A 495 28.48 14.40 28.54
C ASN A 495 28.14 15.41 27.43
N ARG A 496 26.98 15.29 26.77
CA ARG A 496 26.58 16.23 25.72
C ARG A 496 26.21 17.58 26.34
N THR A 497 26.88 18.64 25.91
CA THR A 497 26.74 20.00 26.45
C THR A 497 25.86 20.92 25.62
N SER A 498 25.21 20.41 24.56
CA SER A 498 24.30 21.22 23.76
C SER A 498 23.11 21.67 24.61
N ARG A 499 22.84 22.98 24.56
CA ARG A 499 21.79 23.64 25.35
C ARG A 499 20.46 22.92 25.25
N ASP A 500 20.02 22.61 24.03
CA ASP A 500 18.70 22.06 23.79
C ASP A 500 18.58 20.64 24.34
N TYR A 501 19.60 19.79 24.15
CA TYR A 501 19.65 18.45 24.73
C TYR A 501 19.60 18.48 26.27
N LEU A 502 20.40 19.36 26.90
CA LEU A 502 20.44 19.52 28.35
C LEU A 502 19.09 20.00 28.91
N TYR A 503 18.41 20.95 28.26
CA TYR A 503 17.05 21.33 28.65
C TYR A 503 16.05 20.17 28.52
N GLY A 504 16.20 19.35 27.48
CA GLY A 504 15.46 18.10 27.33
C GLY A 504 15.65 17.17 28.54
N ARG A 505 16.89 16.95 28.96
CA ARG A 505 17.22 16.13 30.13
C ARG A 505 16.62 16.70 31.41
N LEU A 506 16.72 18.02 31.65
CA LEU A 506 16.10 18.68 32.81
C LEU A 506 14.59 18.43 32.86
N LEU A 507 13.90 18.59 31.72
CA LEU A 507 12.46 18.35 31.62
C LEU A 507 12.09 16.89 31.91
N ALA A 508 12.93 15.93 31.49
CA ALA A 508 12.72 14.52 31.75
C ALA A 508 12.90 14.15 33.22
N VAL A 509 13.91 14.71 33.89
CA VAL A 509 14.10 14.54 35.34
C VAL A 509 12.89 15.10 36.09
N ALA A 510 12.46 16.31 35.77
CA ALA A 510 11.26 16.92 36.36
C ALA A 510 10.00 16.09 36.13
N HIS A 511 9.84 15.53 34.94
CA HIS A 511 8.74 14.62 34.63
C HIS A 511 8.76 13.38 35.53
N GLN A 512 9.90 12.71 35.64
CA GLN A 512 10.04 11.48 36.40
C GLN A 512 9.93 11.71 37.91
N GLU A 513 10.49 12.82 38.42
CA GLU A 513 10.39 13.26 39.82
C GLU A 513 8.92 13.44 40.22
N GLU A 514 8.15 14.21 39.45
CA GLU A 514 6.73 14.41 39.73
C GLU A 514 5.92 13.13 39.56
N ARG A 515 6.25 12.28 38.57
CA ARG A 515 5.58 10.99 38.36
C ARG A 515 5.77 10.05 39.55
N ALA A 516 6.99 10.00 40.12
CA ALA A 516 7.27 9.23 41.32
C ALA A 516 6.47 9.75 42.53
N ALA A 517 6.42 11.06 42.73
CA ALA A 517 5.65 11.66 43.82
C ALA A 517 4.14 11.42 43.68
N LEU A 518 3.59 11.55 42.46
CA LEU A 518 2.18 11.26 42.18
C LEU A 518 1.81 9.80 42.48
N LYS A 519 2.74 8.86 42.27
CA LYS A 519 2.56 7.44 42.63
C LYS A 519 2.47 7.27 44.15
N GLU A 520 3.35 7.90 44.92
CA GLU A 520 3.29 7.88 46.40
C GLU A 520 2.01 8.55 46.94
N MET A 521 1.46 9.51 46.19
CA MET A 521 0.21 10.20 46.52
C MET A 521 -1.07 9.48 46.02
N ASP A 522 -0.93 8.33 45.33
CA ASP A 522 -2.03 7.62 44.65
C ASP A 522 -2.86 8.50 43.70
N GLN A 523 -2.19 9.39 42.95
CA GLN A 523 -2.84 10.31 42.02
C GLN A 523 -2.51 9.98 40.56
N ASN A 524 -3.54 9.70 39.77
CA ASN A 524 -3.40 9.43 38.34
C ASN A 524 -3.71 10.68 37.48
N ARG A 525 -2.84 11.70 37.58
CA ARG A 525 -2.92 12.93 36.76
C ARG A 525 -1.65 13.18 35.97
N GLU A 526 -1.73 14.06 34.96
CA GLU A 526 -0.58 14.47 34.15
C GLU A 526 0.37 15.40 34.93
N THR A 527 1.67 15.25 34.69
CA THR A 527 2.74 16.05 35.32
C THR A 527 2.76 17.49 34.82
N ASN A 528 3.25 18.42 35.63
CA ASN A 528 3.54 19.78 35.20
C ASN A 528 4.55 19.81 34.05
N ALA A 529 5.56 18.92 34.05
CA ALA A 529 6.48 18.80 32.91
C ALA A 529 5.72 18.56 31.59
N MET A 530 4.71 17.67 31.57
CA MET A 530 3.85 17.49 30.39
C MET A 530 2.95 18.68 30.10
N ARG A 531 2.36 19.31 31.13
CA ARG A 531 1.46 20.45 30.95
C ARG A 531 2.17 21.67 30.38
N TYR A 532 3.40 21.90 30.79
CA TYR A 532 4.21 23.03 30.37
C TYR A 532 5.15 22.72 29.20
N MET A 533 5.15 21.49 28.66
CA MET A 533 6.07 21.06 27.59
C MET A 533 6.09 22.01 26.38
N GLN A 534 4.91 22.47 25.95
CA GLN A 534 4.81 23.41 24.82
C GLN A 534 5.45 24.77 25.16
N GLN A 535 5.19 25.28 26.36
CA GLN A 535 5.77 26.54 26.82
C GLN A 535 7.28 26.40 27.03
N PHE A 536 7.72 25.26 27.54
CA PHE A 536 9.12 24.92 27.77
C PHE A 536 9.91 24.89 26.45
N ALA A 537 9.34 24.32 25.39
CA ALA A 537 9.96 24.35 24.07
C ALA A 537 10.11 25.77 23.50
N LEU A 538 9.17 26.68 23.82
CA LEU A 538 9.19 28.06 23.33
C LEU A 538 10.04 29.01 24.19
N ARG A 539 10.07 28.78 25.50
CA ARG A 539 10.67 29.63 26.55
C ARG A 539 11.35 28.74 27.61
N PRO A 540 12.47 28.09 27.30
CA PRO A 540 13.06 27.05 28.14
C PRO A 540 13.56 27.57 29.49
N ALA A 541 14.33 28.66 29.53
CA ALA A 541 14.90 29.20 30.76
C ALA A 541 13.81 29.67 31.74
N SER A 542 12.84 30.45 31.24
CA SER A 542 11.74 30.98 32.05
C SER A 542 10.82 29.88 32.56
N THR A 543 10.49 28.91 31.70
CA THR A 543 9.60 27.80 32.07
C THR A 543 10.31 26.82 33.00
N TRP A 544 11.61 26.57 32.81
CA TRP A 544 12.41 25.77 33.72
C TRP A 544 12.43 26.36 35.13
N LYS A 545 12.68 27.67 35.25
CA LYS A 545 12.65 28.37 36.53
C LYS A 545 11.31 28.20 37.25
N LEU A 546 10.19 28.36 36.54
CA LEU A 546 8.85 28.14 37.06
C LEU A 546 8.65 26.68 37.52
N LEU A 547 9.04 25.72 36.69
CA LEU A 547 8.90 24.29 37.01
C LEU A 547 9.69 23.92 38.27
N TYR A 548 10.99 24.24 38.29
CA TYR A 548 11.90 23.90 39.38
C TYR A 548 11.53 24.59 40.69
N THR A 549 11.28 25.91 40.65
CA THR A 549 11.09 26.71 41.87
C THR A 549 9.69 26.52 42.48
N ASP A 550 8.66 26.50 41.63
CA ASP A 550 7.28 26.62 42.08
C ASP A 550 6.48 25.32 41.91
N LYS A 551 6.63 24.62 40.78
CA LYS A 551 5.77 23.47 40.44
C LYS A 551 6.24 22.15 41.04
N LEU A 552 7.56 21.90 41.12
CA LEU A 552 8.10 20.64 41.67
C LEU A 552 8.16 20.64 43.20
N LYS A 553 8.34 21.81 43.83
CA LYS A 553 8.51 21.96 45.29
C LYS A 553 7.44 21.26 46.14
N PRO A 554 6.12 21.30 45.81
CA PRO A 554 5.11 20.58 46.56
C PRO A 554 5.29 19.05 46.51
N TYR A 555 5.77 18.51 45.39
CA TYR A 555 5.91 17.07 45.15
C TYR A 555 7.13 16.46 45.84
N ARG A 556 8.22 17.21 45.94
CA ARG A 556 9.45 16.78 46.66
C ARG A 556 9.18 16.34 48.10
N ARG A 557 8.21 16.97 48.76
CA ARG A 557 7.81 16.64 50.14
C ARG A 557 7.14 15.28 50.29
N HIS A 558 6.63 14.72 49.20
CA HIS A 558 5.97 13.41 49.17
C HIS A 558 6.92 12.28 48.75
N LEU A 559 8.14 12.60 48.34
CA LEU A 559 9.16 11.61 48.01
C LEU A 559 9.92 11.18 49.28
N LYS A 560 10.41 9.94 49.29
CA LYS A 560 11.37 9.48 50.30
C LYS A 560 12.64 10.34 50.22
N PRO A 561 13.26 10.73 51.36
CA PRO A 561 14.40 11.66 51.36
C PRO A 561 15.52 11.29 50.39
N GLY A 562 15.96 10.03 50.37
CA GLY A 562 17.02 9.58 49.45
C GLY A 562 16.64 9.62 47.97
N LEU A 563 15.36 9.43 47.63
CA LEU A 563 14.89 9.54 46.25
C LEU A 563 14.80 11.00 45.80
N ALA A 564 14.37 11.91 46.70
CA ALA A 564 14.37 13.34 46.43
C ALA A 564 15.79 13.88 46.21
N GLU A 565 16.73 13.48 47.07
CA GLU A 565 18.15 13.82 46.93
C GLU A 565 18.75 13.28 45.63
N TRP A 566 18.42 12.04 45.26
CA TRP A 566 18.86 11.45 44.00
C TRP A 566 18.41 12.25 42.77
N PHE A 567 17.13 12.69 42.73
CA PHE A 567 16.65 13.56 41.64
C PHE A 567 17.36 14.91 41.62
N GLU A 568 17.52 15.54 42.79
CA GLU A 568 18.22 16.84 42.90
C GLU A 568 19.68 16.73 42.43
N GLN A 569 20.38 15.65 42.75
CA GLN A 569 21.73 15.39 42.28
C GLN A 569 21.78 15.30 40.76
N ARG A 570 20.85 14.58 40.11
CA ARG A 570 20.78 14.52 38.65
C ARG A 570 20.49 15.87 38.01
N LEU A 571 19.65 16.70 38.62
CA LEU A 571 19.43 18.07 38.15
C LEU A 571 20.71 18.89 38.23
N GLN A 572 21.47 18.79 39.33
CA GLN A 572 22.76 19.46 39.48
C GLN A 572 23.78 18.98 38.44
N ASP A 573 23.89 17.66 38.24
CA ASP A 573 24.81 17.04 37.27
C ASP A 573 24.51 17.53 35.84
N ILE A 574 23.25 17.78 35.50
CA ILE A 574 22.87 18.36 34.20
C ILE A 574 23.16 19.87 34.18
N SER A 575 22.83 20.59 35.25
CA SER A 575 23.02 22.04 35.34
C SER A 575 24.48 22.49 35.20
N VAL A 576 25.44 21.72 35.73
CA VAL A 576 26.88 22.04 35.63
C VAL A 576 27.44 21.92 34.20
N LEU A 577 26.73 21.25 33.30
CA LEU A 577 27.14 21.08 31.91
C LEU A 577 26.74 22.27 31.01
N PHE A 578 25.87 23.16 31.50
CA PHE A 578 25.49 24.34 30.73
C PHE A 578 26.59 25.40 30.73
N ASN A 579 26.75 26.05 29.58
CA ASN A 579 27.34 27.38 29.56
C ASN A 579 26.38 28.38 30.23
N ALA A 580 26.92 29.34 30.97
CA ALA A 580 26.10 30.31 31.72
C ALA A 580 25.10 31.08 30.83
N ASP A 581 25.55 31.51 29.65
CA ASP A 581 24.70 32.22 28.68
C ASP A 581 23.59 31.31 28.13
N ASP A 582 23.88 30.02 27.91
CA ASP A 582 22.91 29.05 27.40
C ASP A 582 21.83 28.70 28.44
N TYR A 583 22.18 28.62 29.72
CA TYR A 583 21.25 28.34 30.82
C TYR A 583 20.22 29.45 31.06
N THR A 584 20.51 30.68 30.62
CA THR A 584 19.61 31.82 30.76
C THR A 584 18.96 32.24 29.46
N ASN A 585 19.35 31.61 28.34
CA ASN A 585 18.81 31.90 27.02
C ASN A 585 17.40 31.30 26.85
N ASP A 586 16.43 32.18 26.62
CA ASP A 586 15.01 31.82 26.48
C ASP A 586 14.54 31.73 25.02
N SER A 587 15.47 31.59 24.06
CA SER A 587 15.17 31.33 22.66
C SER A 587 14.54 29.93 22.50
N PRO A 588 13.63 29.72 21.53
CA PRO A 588 12.99 28.41 21.33
C PRO A 588 14.00 27.27 21.14
N LEU A 589 13.66 26.11 21.70
CA LEU A 589 14.41 24.87 21.54
C LEU A 589 14.15 24.27 20.16
N SER A 590 15.21 23.75 19.54
CA SER A 590 15.14 22.85 18.38
C SER A 590 14.69 21.45 18.79
N GLY A 591 14.40 20.57 17.83
CA GLY A 591 14.01 19.18 18.12
C GLY A 591 15.03 18.36 18.93
N GLU A 592 16.27 18.85 19.12
CA GLU A 592 17.28 18.18 19.94
C GLU A 592 16.83 18.00 21.40
N TYR A 593 16.02 18.92 21.95
CA TYR A 593 15.51 18.75 23.31
C TYR A 593 14.62 17.52 23.47
N LEU A 594 13.92 17.10 22.40
CA LEU A 594 13.11 15.89 22.41
C LEU A 594 13.99 14.63 22.50
N LEU A 595 15.17 14.64 21.85
CA LEU A 595 16.16 13.57 21.97
C LEU A 595 16.66 13.45 23.41
N GLY A 596 17.10 14.56 24.01
CA GLY A 596 17.58 14.59 25.40
C GLY A 596 16.49 14.18 26.40
N TYR A 597 15.26 14.67 26.20
CA TYR A 597 14.10 14.30 27.01
C TYR A 597 13.83 12.78 26.94
N MET A 598 13.81 12.23 25.74
CA MET A 598 13.46 10.84 25.54
C MET A 598 14.55 9.87 25.99
N CYS A 599 15.83 10.15 25.68
CA CYS A 599 16.95 9.33 26.13
C CYS A 599 17.04 9.29 27.66
N GLN A 600 16.81 10.43 28.33
CA GLN A 600 16.81 10.49 29.79
C GLN A 600 15.65 9.69 30.40
N LEU A 601 14.44 9.75 29.82
CA LEU A 601 13.32 8.92 30.26
C LEU A 601 13.56 7.41 30.06
N LYS A 602 14.21 7.03 28.96
CA LYS A 602 14.56 5.62 28.69
C LYS A 602 15.62 5.12 29.67
N ALA A 603 16.62 5.94 30.00
CA ALA A 603 17.63 5.61 31.01
C ALA A 603 17.01 5.29 32.37
N PHE A 604 16.00 6.08 32.81
CA PHE A 604 15.29 5.81 34.07
C PHE A 604 14.55 4.47 34.10
N ARG A 605 14.00 4.02 32.96
CA ARG A 605 13.30 2.73 32.87
C ARG A 605 14.28 1.57 32.98
N LYS A 606 15.39 1.63 32.23
CA LYS A 606 16.42 0.59 32.24
C LYS A 606 16.96 0.33 33.65
N THR A 607 17.27 1.40 34.40
CA THR A 607 17.72 1.27 35.80
C THR A 607 16.69 0.62 36.72
N ALA A 608 15.38 0.82 36.46
CA ALA A 608 14.33 0.19 37.27
C ALA A 608 14.20 -1.30 36.96
N ASP A 609 14.33 -1.69 35.68
CA ASP A 609 14.29 -3.08 35.25
C ASP A 609 15.51 -3.84 35.78
N ASP A 610 16.71 -3.26 35.68
CA ASP A 610 17.94 -3.85 36.23
C ASP A 610 17.84 -4.05 37.76
N THR A 611 17.28 -3.08 38.49
CA THR A 611 17.11 -3.19 39.95
C THR A 611 16.06 -4.25 40.34
N SER A 612 14.99 -4.42 39.56
CA SER A 612 13.96 -5.43 39.83
C SER A 612 14.43 -6.86 39.51
N ASN A 613 15.21 -7.05 38.44
CA ASN A 613 15.84 -8.34 38.12
C ASN A 613 16.92 -8.74 39.14
N THR A 614 17.65 -7.79 39.71
CA THR A 614 18.68 -8.10 40.72
C THR A 614 18.04 -8.59 42.03
N ASN A 615 16.92 -8.00 42.47
CA ASN A 615 16.21 -8.42 43.68
C ASN A 615 15.54 -9.81 43.55
N ASN A 616 15.08 -10.19 42.36
CA ASN A 616 14.50 -11.52 42.11
C ASN A 616 15.56 -12.64 42.09
N ASN A 617 16.83 -12.33 41.80
CA ASN A 617 17.93 -13.31 41.79
C ASN A 617 18.63 -13.45 43.16
N THR A 618 18.13 -12.79 44.21
CA THR A 618 18.69 -12.89 45.58
C THR A 618 17.80 -13.67 46.56
N GLU A 619 16.70 -14.29 46.08
CA GLU A 619 15.80 -15.15 46.86
C GLU A 619 15.85 -16.65 46.46
N GLU A 620 16.97 -17.13 45.91
CA GLU A 620 17.28 -18.58 45.88
C GLU A 620 18.42 -18.96 46.84
#